data_AF-A0A0F2C910-F1
#
_entry.id   AF-A0A0F2C910-F1
#
_cell.length_a   1.000
_cell.length_b   1.000
_cell.length_c   1.000
_cell.angle_alpha   90.00
_cell.angle_beta   90.00
_cell.angle_gamma   90.00
#
_symmetry.space_group_name_H-M   'P 1'
#
loop_
_entity.id
_entity.type
_entity.pdbx_description
1 polymer ?
#
loop_
_entity_poly.entity_id
_entity_poly.type
_entity_poly.pdbx_seq_one_letter_code
_entity_poly.pdbx_strand_id
1 'polypeptide(L)'
;MPTPEFLDFDVERLARFDDARMSAALESEPALYINHLRIAKWLDGYATDREADDDADYARGLREIAAHLRQGDLLNAGLLLRRD
;
A
#
# COMPACT_ATOMS: atom_id res chain seq x y z
N MET A 1 -12.41 12.79 -14.42
CA MET A 1 -12.60 12.67 -12.95
C MET A 1 -11.22 12.79 -12.33
N PRO A 2 -11.01 13.62 -11.30
CA PRO A 2 -9.73 13.64 -10.59
C PRO A 2 -9.47 12.26 -9.97
N THR A 3 -8.23 11.78 -10.07
CA THR A 3 -7.82 10.55 -9.39
C THR A 3 -8.02 10.75 -7.89
N PRO A 4 -8.79 9.89 -7.21
CA PRO A 4 -8.94 9.97 -5.76
C PRO A 4 -7.58 9.98 -5.08
N GLU A 5 -7.37 10.87 -4.10
CA GLU A 5 -6.09 11.07 -3.42
C GLU A 5 -5.48 9.81 -2.77
N PHE A 6 -6.26 8.75 -2.58
CA PHE A 6 -5.77 7.46 -2.06
C PHE A 6 -5.14 6.58 -3.14
N LEU A 7 -5.30 6.94 -4.42
CA LEU A 7 -4.60 6.36 -5.58
C LEU A 7 -3.38 7.20 -5.99
N ASP A 8 -3.14 8.34 -5.33
CA ASP A 8 -1.99 9.21 -5.56
C ASP A 8 -0.78 8.70 -4.76
N PHE A 9 -0.25 7.55 -5.16
CA PHE A 9 0.98 6.98 -4.64
C PHE A 9 2.00 6.78 -5.75
N ASP A 10 3.27 6.89 -5.39
CA ASP A 10 4.40 6.70 -6.30
C ASP A 10 4.50 5.23 -6.73
N VAL A 11 3.86 4.91 -7.86
CA VAL A 11 3.87 3.59 -8.48
C VAL A 11 5.24 3.23 -9.07
N GLU A 12 6.11 4.21 -9.32
CA GLU A 12 7.45 3.96 -9.89
C GLU A 12 8.37 3.28 -8.88
N ARG A 13 8.14 3.54 -7.58
CA ARG A 13 8.88 2.89 -6.48
C ARG A 13 8.31 1.52 -6.10
N LEU A 14 7.12 1.17 -6.57
CA LEU A 14 6.58 -0.18 -6.46
C LEU A 14 7.16 -1.01 -7.60
N ALA A 15 8.24 -1.74 -7.34
CA ALA A 15 8.94 -2.55 -8.34
C ALA A 15 8.05 -3.54 -9.14
N ARG A 16 6.79 -3.76 -8.71
CA ARG A 16 5.79 -4.65 -9.32
C ARG A 16 4.34 -4.19 -9.06
N PHE A 17 4.01 -2.94 -9.38
CA PHE A 17 2.60 -2.53 -9.39
C PHE A 17 1.81 -3.32 -10.45
N ASP A 18 0.65 -3.85 -10.09
CA ASP A 18 -0.21 -4.70 -10.94
C ASP A 18 -1.63 -4.13 -10.95
N ASP A 19 -1.97 -3.44 -12.03
CA ASP A 19 -3.28 -2.81 -12.23
C ASP A 19 -4.44 -3.82 -12.19
N ALA A 20 -4.25 -5.01 -12.76
CA ALA A 20 -5.30 -6.03 -12.76
C ALA A 20 -5.60 -6.52 -11.34
N ARG A 21 -4.55 -6.64 -10.52
CA ARG A 21 -4.67 -7.00 -9.12
C ARG A 21 -5.35 -5.91 -8.29
N MET A 22 -5.02 -4.65 -8.54
CA MET A 22 -5.68 -3.50 -7.91
C MET A 22 -7.17 -3.45 -8.26
N SER A 23 -7.52 -3.58 -9.55
CA SER A 23 -8.92 -3.62 -10.00
C SER A 23 -9.69 -4.76 -9.36
N ALA A 24 -9.13 -5.97 -9.34
CA ALA A 24 -9.75 -7.12 -8.71
C ALA A 24 -10.00 -6.91 -7.20
N ALA A 25 -9.05 -6.28 -6.49
CA ALA A 25 -9.18 -5.96 -5.08
C ALA A 25 -10.26 -4.89 -4.81
N LEU A 26 -10.36 -3.87 -5.66
CA LEU A 26 -11.42 -2.86 -5.58
C LEU A 26 -12.80 -3.46 -5.86
N GLU A 27 -12.90 -4.48 -6.71
CA GLU A 27 -14.15 -5.19 -6.99
C GLU A 27 -14.52 -6.16 -5.86
N SER A 28 -13.57 -6.91 -5.32
CA SER A 28 -13.84 -7.97 -4.35
C SER A 28 -14.08 -7.45 -2.93
N GLU A 29 -13.25 -6.49 -2.47
CA GLU A 29 -13.24 -6.01 -1.09
C GLU A 29 -13.07 -4.47 -1.02
N PRO A 30 -13.96 -3.68 -1.66
CA PRO A 30 -13.75 -2.25 -1.92
C PRO A 30 -13.42 -1.44 -0.66
N ALA A 31 -14.23 -1.59 0.40
CA ALA A 31 -14.06 -0.80 1.61
C ALA A 31 -12.76 -1.13 2.36
N LEU A 32 -12.41 -2.42 2.43
CA LEU A 32 -11.19 -2.87 3.11
C LEU A 32 -9.96 -2.45 2.31
N TYR A 33 -9.98 -2.62 0.99
CA TYR A 33 -8.86 -2.24 0.15
C TYR A 33 -8.65 -0.72 0.13
N ILE A 34 -9.72 0.09 0.06
CA ILE A 34 -9.62 1.55 0.22
C ILE A 34 -9.01 1.91 1.59
N ASN A 35 -9.36 1.19 2.66
CA ASN A 35 -8.75 1.40 3.97
C ASN A 35 -7.23 1.08 3.95
N HIS A 36 -6.82 -0.01 3.29
CA HIS A 36 -5.40 -0.32 3.11
C HIS A 36 -4.65 0.77 2.34
N LEU A 37 -5.23 1.31 1.26
CA LEU A 37 -4.62 2.40 0.50
C LEU A 37 -4.45 3.67 1.34
N ARG A 38 -5.43 4.00 2.20
CA ARG A 38 -5.32 5.14 3.14
C ARG A 38 -4.22 4.93 4.17
N ILE A 39 -4.11 3.74 4.74
CA ILE A 39 -3.05 3.41 5.71
C ILE A 39 -1.68 3.46 5.02
N ALA A 40 -1.56 2.92 3.81
CA ALA A 40 -0.32 2.97 3.03
C ALA A 40 0.12 4.42 2.74
N LYS A 41 -0.82 5.31 2.40
CA LYS A 41 -0.53 6.74 2.23
C LYS A 41 -0.02 7.39 3.52
N TRP A 42 -0.66 7.10 4.65
CA TRP A 42 -0.22 7.60 5.95
C TRP A 42 1.18 7.08 6.32
N LEU A 43 1.46 5.79 6.08
CA LEU A 43 2.77 5.18 6.35
C LEU A 43 3.90 5.81 5.52
N ASP A 44 3.65 6.20 4.27
CA ASP A 44 4.66 6.89 3.45
C ASP A 44 5.03 8.27 3.99
N GLY A 45 4.03 9.04 4.45
CA GLY A 45 4.27 10.31 5.14
C GLY A 45 5.08 10.09 6.41
N TYR A 46 4.67 9.10 7.22
CA TYR A 46 5.36 8.78 8.46
C TYR A 46 6.80 8.28 8.23
N ALA A 47 7.05 7.49 7.19
CA ALA A 47 8.39 7.05 6.81
C ALA A 47 9.29 8.22 6.38
N THR A 48 8.72 9.19 5.66
CA THR A 48 9.44 10.41 5.28
C THR A 48 9.90 11.20 6.51
N ASP A 49 9.03 11.33 7.51
CA ASP A 49 9.40 11.97 8.78
C ASP A 49 10.50 11.21 9.53
N ARG A 50 10.52 9.88 9.47
CA ARG A 50 11.54 9.04 10.13
C ARG A 50 12.89 9.09 9.43
N GLU A 51 12.92 9.20 8.11
CA GLU A 51 14.18 9.46 7.39
C GLU A 51 14.80 10.80 7.79
N ALA A 52 13.98 11.82 8.07
CA ALA A 52 14.48 13.10 8.55
C ALA A 52 15.11 13.00 9.97
N ASP A 53 14.71 11.99 10.75
CA ASP A 53 15.23 11.70 12.09
C ASP A 53 16.43 10.71 12.09
N ASP A 54 17.02 10.41 10.92
CA ASP A 54 18.12 9.45 10.72
C ASP A 54 17.78 7.97 11.02
N ASP A 55 16.48 7.63 11.04
CA ASP A 55 15.93 6.30 11.33
C ASP A 55 15.63 5.51 10.03
N ALA A 56 16.64 5.43 9.14
CA ALA A 56 16.48 4.94 7.77
C ALA A 56 15.97 3.49 7.66
N ASP A 57 16.42 2.58 8.53
CA ASP A 57 15.97 1.19 8.53
C ASP A 57 14.50 1.05 8.94
N TYR A 58 14.06 1.87 9.90
CA TYR A 58 12.66 1.91 10.33
C TYR A 58 11.78 2.48 9.22
N ALA A 59 12.21 3.57 8.57
CA ALA A 59 11.53 4.13 7.41
C ALA A 59 11.41 3.12 6.26
N ARG A 60 12.46 2.31 6.01
CA ARG A 60 12.40 1.22 5.02
C ARG A 60 11.32 0.19 5.38
N GLY A 61 11.27 -0.26 6.62
CA GLY A 61 10.25 -1.22 7.08
C GLY A 61 8.81 -0.68 6.91
N LEU A 62 8.58 0.60 7.20
CA LEU A 62 7.28 1.24 6.98
C LEU A 62 6.87 1.23 5.50
N ARG A 63 7.82 1.49 4.58
CA ARG A 63 7.57 1.45 3.14
C ARG A 63 7.30 0.05 2.62
N GLU A 64 7.96 -0.97 3.17
CA GLU A 64 7.67 -2.36 2.83
C GLU A 64 6.23 -2.74 3.22
N ILE A 65 5.76 -2.32 4.39
CA ILE A 65 4.36 -2.53 4.82
C ILE A 65 3.40 -1.78 3.89
N ALA A 66 3.70 -0.51 3.56
CA ALA A 66 2.89 0.28 2.64
C ALA A 66 2.78 -0.38 1.26
N ALA A 67 3.86 -0.97 0.76
CA ALA A 67 3.86 -1.72 -0.50
C ALA A 67 2.93 -2.94 -0.45
N HIS A 68 3.00 -3.76 0.61
CA HIS A 68 2.11 -4.91 0.78
C HIS A 68 0.62 -4.52 0.86
N LEU A 69 0.31 -3.40 1.55
CA LEU A 69 -1.05 -2.85 1.60
C LEU A 69 -1.55 -2.44 0.20
N ARG A 70 -0.71 -1.77 -0.59
CA ARG A 70 -1.03 -1.37 -1.98
C ARG A 70 -1.21 -2.56 -2.90
N GLN A 71 -0.40 -3.60 -2.74
CA GLN A 71 -0.51 -4.83 -3.54
C GLN A 71 -1.72 -5.70 -3.14
N GLY A 72 -2.45 -5.34 -2.08
CA GLY A 72 -3.58 -6.14 -1.59
C GLY A 72 -3.12 -7.49 -0.99
N ASP A 73 -1.86 -7.59 -0.56
CA ASP A 73 -1.32 -8.81 0.02
C ASP A 73 -1.98 -9.18 1.36
N LEU A 74 -2.50 -8.16 2.06
CA LEU A 74 -3.18 -8.28 3.36
C LEU A 74 -4.72 -8.32 3.24
N LEU A 75 -5.27 -8.48 2.03
CA LEU A 75 -6.70 -8.77 1.86
C LEU A 75 -6.99 -10.24 2.19
N ASN A 76 -8.26 -10.61 2.34
CA ASN A 76 -8.62 -11.98 2.71
C ASN A 76 -8.15 -13.02 1.67
N ALA A 77 -8.20 -12.68 0.38
CA ALA A 77 -7.64 -13.48 -0.71
C ALA A 77 -6.16 -13.16 -1.02
N GLY A 78 -5.56 -12.20 -0.29
CA GLY A 78 -4.21 -11.70 -0.49
C GLY A 78 -3.14 -12.74 -0.16
N LEU A 79 -1.96 -12.58 -0.77
CA LEU A 79 -0.87 -13.56 -0.68
C LEU A 79 -0.38 -13.84 0.75
N LEU A 80 -0.49 -12.88 1.67
CA LEU A 80 0.02 -13.02 3.04
C LEU A 80 -1.03 -13.55 4.03
N LEU A 81 -2.32 -13.47 3.70
CA LEU A 81 -3.42 -13.94 4.57
C LEU A 81 -4.19 -15.13 4.03
N ARG A 82 -3.97 -15.52 2.77
CA ARG A 82 -4.54 -16.75 2.22
C ARG A 82 -4.04 -17.93 3.07
N ARG A 83 -4.96 -18.55 3.80
CA ARG A 83 -4.73 -19.84 4.45
C ARG A 83 -4.99 -20.92 3.40
N ASP A 84 -4.00 -21.78 3.21
CA ASP A 84 -4.06 -23.01 2.41
C ASP A 84 -5.22 -23.92 2.85
#